data_AF-A0A7K7NZY5-F1
#
_entry.id   AF-A0A7K7NZY5-F1
#
_cell.length_a   1.000
_cell.length_b   1.000
_cell.length_c   1.000
_cell.angle_alpha   90.00
_cell.angle_beta   90.00
_cell.angle_gamma   90.00
#
_symmetry.space_group_name_H-M   'P 1'
#
loop_
_entity.id
_entity.type
_entity.pdbx_description
1 polymer ?
#
loop_
_entity_poly.entity_id
_entity_poly.type
_entity_poly.pdbx_seq_one_letter_code
_entity_poly.pdbx_strand_id
1 'polypeptide(L)'
;AVECGSAAEALRAAGAGADIVLLDNFEPQALHAAAAAVKAAQPRVTVEASGGIALATLPRFLGPHVDAVSMGCLTHGAPALDFALRV
;
A
#
# COMPACT_ATOMS: atom_id res chain seq x y z
N ALA A 1 -6.20 -10.00 -2.41
CA ALA A 1 -4.83 -9.46 -2.50
C ALA A 1 -3.85 -10.51 -2.02
N VAL A 2 -2.68 -10.59 -2.62
CA VAL A 2 -1.57 -11.42 -2.14
C VAL A 2 -0.52 -10.50 -1.53
N GLU A 3 -0.18 -10.75 -0.27
CA GLU A 3 0.85 -10.02 0.47
C GLU A 3 2.25 -10.51 0.06
N CYS A 4 3.16 -9.57 -0.13
CA CYS A 4 4.51 -9.81 -0.61
C CYS A 4 5.50 -8.94 0.17
N GLY A 5 6.54 -9.56 0.74
CA GLY A 5 7.62 -8.87 1.45
C GLY A 5 8.82 -8.55 0.55
N SER A 6 8.75 -8.93 -0.74
CA SER A 6 9.82 -8.66 -1.71
C SER A 6 9.28 -8.45 -3.14
N ALA A 7 10.05 -7.72 -3.96
CA ALA A 7 9.67 -7.48 -5.36
C ALA A 7 9.58 -8.80 -6.17
N ALA A 8 10.40 -9.80 -5.83
CA ALA A 8 10.36 -11.10 -6.48
C ALA A 8 9.05 -11.85 -6.17
N GLU A 9 8.58 -11.81 -4.93
CA GLU A 9 7.27 -12.36 -4.55
C GLU A 9 6.13 -11.64 -5.26
N ALA A 10 6.18 -10.31 -5.29
CA ALA A 10 5.18 -9.47 -5.97
C ALA A 10 5.05 -9.83 -7.45
N LEU A 11 6.17 -9.99 -8.16
CA LEU A 11 6.18 -10.41 -9.56
C LEU A 11 5.66 -11.83 -9.77
N ARG A 12 5.99 -12.78 -8.87
CA ARG A 12 5.43 -14.13 -8.93
C ARG A 12 3.92 -14.13 -8.70
N ALA A 13 3.43 -13.37 -7.73
CA ALA A 13 2.02 -13.25 -7.42
C ALA A 13 1.24 -12.66 -8.62
N ALA A 14 1.75 -11.57 -9.20
CA ALA A 14 1.18 -10.97 -10.40
C ALA A 14 1.18 -11.96 -11.58
N GLY A 15 2.29 -12.68 -11.82
CA GLY A 15 2.41 -13.68 -12.87
C GLY A 15 1.51 -14.91 -12.67
N ALA A 16 1.18 -15.24 -11.43
CA ALA A 16 0.23 -16.29 -11.07
C ALA A 16 -1.24 -15.87 -11.19
N GLY A 17 -1.52 -14.62 -11.58
CA GLY A 17 -2.87 -14.12 -11.80
C GLY A 17 -3.52 -13.45 -10.59
N ALA A 18 -2.75 -13.00 -9.60
CA ALA A 18 -3.31 -12.17 -8.53
C ALA A 18 -3.84 -10.84 -9.10
N ASP A 19 -5.06 -10.43 -8.72
CA ASP A 19 -5.63 -9.14 -9.15
C ASP A 19 -5.03 -7.95 -8.39
N ILE A 20 -4.62 -8.18 -7.13
CA ILE A 20 -4.05 -7.17 -6.24
C ILE A 20 -2.79 -7.77 -5.59
N VAL A 21 -1.70 -7.01 -5.66
CA VAL A 21 -0.44 -7.28 -4.96
C VAL A 21 -0.26 -6.23 -3.88
N LEU A 22 -0.10 -6.69 -2.64
CA LEU A 22 0.15 -5.85 -1.48
C LEU A 22 1.64 -5.92 -1.11
N LEU A 23 2.32 -4.79 -1.17
CA LEU A 23 3.73 -4.64 -0.79
C LEU A 23 3.79 -4.28 0.69
N ASP A 24 4.19 -5.22 1.52
CA ASP A 24 4.20 -5.06 2.97
C ASP A 24 5.55 -4.57 3.51
N ASN A 25 5.51 -3.50 4.32
CA ASN A 25 6.65 -2.93 5.04
C ASN A 25 7.86 -2.56 4.16
N PHE A 26 7.62 -2.08 2.94
CA PHE A 26 8.68 -1.59 2.07
C PHE A 26 9.12 -0.17 2.45
N GLU A 27 10.42 0.11 2.31
CA GLU A 27 10.91 1.48 2.26
C GLU A 27 10.42 2.19 0.98
N PRO A 28 10.12 3.50 1.01
CA PRO A 28 9.49 4.21 -0.12
C PRO A 28 10.20 4.01 -1.46
N GLN A 29 11.54 4.08 -1.48
CA GLN A 29 12.30 3.92 -2.72
C GLN A 29 12.19 2.50 -3.29
N ALA A 30 12.22 1.48 -2.43
CA ALA A 30 12.06 0.09 -2.82
C ALA A 30 10.63 -0.20 -3.27
N LEU A 31 9.63 0.39 -2.58
CA LEU A 31 8.22 0.30 -2.93
C LEU A 31 7.99 0.80 -4.35
N HIS A 32 8.46 2.00 -4.70
CA HIS A 32 8.27 2.57 -6.04
C HIS A 32 8.93 1.73 -7.14
N ALA A 33 10.12 1.19 -6.87
CA ALA A 33 10.81 0.31 -7.81
C ALA A 33 10.04 -1.01 -8.01
N ALA A 34 9.56 -1.62 -6.93
CA ALA A 34 8.77 -2.85 -6.99
C ALA A 34 7.42 -2.63 -7.69
N ALA A 35 6.71 -1.56 -7.34
CA ALA A 35 5.44 -1.19 -7.97
C ALA A 35 5.60 -0.95 -9.48
N ALA A 36 6.64 -0.22 -9.89
CA ALA A 36 6.95 0.00 -11.30
C ALA A 36 7.23 -1.32 -12.05
N ALA A 37 8.02 -2.22 -11.44
CA ALA A 37 8.31 -3.53 -12.03
C ALA A 37 7.05 -4.39 -12.19
N VAL A 38 6.18 -4.41 -11.17
CA VAL A 38 4.90 -5.13 -11.21
C VAL A 38 3.99 -4.56 -12.30
N LYS A 39 3.82 -3.23 -12.37
CA LYS A 39 3.01 -2.57 -13.39
C LYS A 39 3.56 -2.77 -14.80
N ALA A 40 4.88 -2.81 -14.97
CA ALA A 40 5.50 -3.09 -16.27
C ALA A 40 5.22 -4.53 -16.73
N ALA A 41 5.24 -5.50 -15.81
CA ALA A 41 4.97 -6.91 -16.12
C ALA A 41 3.48 -7.21 -16.29
N GLN A 42 2.62 -6.61 -15.45
CA GLN A 42 1.17 -6.77 -15.46
C GLN A 42 0.48 -5.43 -15.21
N PRO A 43 0.19 -4.64 -16.25
CA PRO A 43 -0.37 -3.28 -16.11
C PRO A 43 -1.75 -3.23 -15.43
N ARG A 44 -2.50 -4.34 -15.47
CA ARG A 44 -3.85 -4.45 -14.90
C ARG A 44 -3.87 -4.83 -13.43
N VAL A 45 -2.73 -5.26 -12.86
CA VAL A 45 -2.65 -5.58 -11.44
C VAL A 45 -2.77 -4.29 -10.62
N THR A 46 -3.54 -4.35 -9.54
CA THR A 46 -3.57 -3.29 -8.53
C THR A 46 -2.39 -3.47 -7.58
N VAL A 47 -1.63 -2.40 -7.35
CA VAL A 47 -0.53 -2.37 -6.39
C VAL A 47 -0.96 -1.56 -5.16
N GLU A 48 -0.91 -2.22 -4.01
CA GLU A 48 -1.22 -1.63 -2.72
C GLU A 48 0.05 -1.51 -1.87
N ALA A 49 0.25 -0.35 -1.23
CA ALA A 49 1.28 -0.15 -0.22
C ALA A 49 0.72 -0.34 1.19
N SER A 50 1.40 -1.12 2.03
CA SER A 50 1.00 -1.38 3.41
C SER A 50 2.23 -1.39 4.36
N GLY A 51 1.97 -1.28 5.66
CA GLY A 51 2.97 -1.44 6.71
C GLY A 51 3.53 -0.13 7.25
N GLY A 52 3.18 0.22 8.49
CA GLY A 52 3.77 1.36 9.22
C GLY A 52 3.54 2.76 8.62
N ILE A 53 2.68 2.89 7.59
CA ILE A 53 2.40 4.16 6.93
C ILE A 53 1.51 5.04 7.82
N ALA A 54 1.94 6.27 8.06
CA ALA A 54 1.22 7.28 8.83
C ALA A 54 0.99 8.54 7.97
N LEU A 55 0.11 9.43 8.41
CA LEU A 55 -0.23 10.64 7.65
C LEU A 55 1.00 11.50 7.28
N ALA A 56 2.00 11.57 8.17
CA ALA A 56 3.23 12.32 7.94
C ALA A 56 4.18 11.66 6.91
N THR A 57 4.14 10.33 6.77
CA THR A 57 5.00 9.59 5.84
C THR A 57 4.29 9.26 4.53
N LEU A 58 2.96 9.29 4.50
CA LEU A 58 2.11 8.99 3.35
C LEU A 58 2.59 9.61 2.02
N PRO A 59 2.97 10.90 1.94
CA PRO A 59 3.39 11.49 0.66
C PRO A 59 4.56 10.78 -0.01
N ARG A 60 5.41 10.08 0.77
CA ARG A 60 6.56 9.33 0.25
C ARG A 60 6.15 8.03 -0.46
N PHE A 61 5.00 7.47 -0.10
CA PHE A 61 4.47 6.22 -0.66
C PHE A 61 3.56 6.45 -1.86
N LEU A 62 3.09 7.69 -2.07
CA LEU A 62 2.29 8.04 -3.24
C LEU A 62 3.16 8.07 -4.50
N GLY A 63 2.67 7.48 -5.58
CA GLY A 63 3.37 7.43 -6.85
C GLY A 63 2.47 6.92 -7.98
N PRO A 64 2.91 7.07 -9.24
CA PRO A 64 2.08 6.75 -10.41
C PRO A 64 1.77 5.24 -10.56
N HIS A 65 2.49 4.39 -9.84
CA HIS A 65 2.35 2.92 -9.90
C HIS A 65 1.71 2.33 -8.65
N VAL A 66 1.34 3.16 -7.66
CA VAL A 66 0.70 2.75 -6.41
C VAL A 66 -0.76 3.18 -6.49
N ASP A 67 -1.67 2.22 -6.52
CA ASP A 67 -3.11 2.48 -6.71
C ASP A 67 -3.85 2.65 -5.38
N ALA A 68 -3.34 2.01 -4.32
CA ALA A 68 -3.94 2.03 -2.99
C ALA A 68 -2.86 2.11 -1.90
N VAL A 69 -3.22 2.73 -0.78
CA VAL A 69 -2.40 2.76 0.44
C VAL A 69 -3.29 2.41 1.62
N SER A 70 -2.95 1.35 2.34
CA SER A 70 -3.61 0.99 3.60
C SER A 70 -2.82 1.54 4.78
N MET A 71 -3.54 2.17 5.71
CA MET A 71 -2.95 2.80 6.90
C MET A 71 -3.69 2.32 8.14
N GLY A 72 -3.05 1.44 8.92
CA GLY A 72 -3.64 0.92 10.17
C GLY A 72 -3.96 2.02 11.19
N CYS A 73 -3.26 3.16 11.14
CA CYS A 73 -3.48 4.30 12.03
C CYS A 73 -4.87 4.97 11.88
N LEU A 74 -5.60 4.65 10.81
CA LEU A 74 -6.97 5.13 10.61
C LEU A 74 -7.99 4.45 11.51
N THR A 75 -7.70 3.23 11.97
CA THR A 75 -8.61 2.45 12.82
C THR A 75 -7.99 2.14 14.19
N HIS A 76 -6.70 1.81 14.23
CA HIS A 76 -5.95 1.66 15.47
C HIS A 76 -5.28 2.98 15.84
N GLY A 77 -5.73 3.60 16.92
CA GLY A 77 -5.14 4.83 17.45
C GLY A 77 -5.65 6.12 16.83
N ALA A 78 -6.73 6.09 16.06
CA ALA A 78 -7.41 7.30 15.62
C ALA A 78 -8.07 8.01 16.82
N PRO A 79 -7.84 9.32 17.03
CA PRO A 79 -8.45 10.05 18.13
C PRO A 79 -9.96 10.16 17.95
N ALA A 80 -10.70 9.98 19.04
CA ALA A 80 -12.14 10.22 19.05
C ALA A 80 -12.44 11.72 18.88
N LEU A 81 -13.49 12.04 18.14
CA LEU A 81 -14.03 13.39 18.07
C LEU A 81 -14.82 13.68 19.36
N ASP A 82 -14.61 14.87 19.91
CA ASP A 82 -15.35 15.34 21.07
C ASP A 82 -16.70 15.91 20.63
N PHE A 83 -17.79 15.34 21.15
CA PHE A 83 -19.16 15.73 20.84
C PHE A 83 -19.89 16.20 22.09
N ALA A 84 -20.60 17.33 22.00
CA ALA A 84 -21.45 17.84 23.07
C ALA A 84 -22.89 18.03 22.59
N LEU A 85 -23.86 17.56 23.38
CA LEU A 85 -25.28 17.83 23.19
C LEU A 85 -25.68 19.03 24.05
N ARG A 86 -26.29 20.06 23.45
CA ARG A 86 -26.85 21.22 24.17
C ARG A 86 -28.37 21.17 24.13
N VAL A 87 -28.99 21.44 25.27
CA VAL A 87 -30.44 21.52 25.48
C VAL A 87 -30.87 22.99 25.45
#